data_AF-A0A2E6SA86-F1
#
_entry.id   AF-A0A2E6SA86-F1
#
_cell.length_a   1.000
_cell.length_b   1.000
_cell.length_c   1.000
_cell.angle_alpha   90.00
_cell.angle_beta   90.00
_cell.angle_gamma   90.00
#
_symmetry.space_group_name_H-M   'P 1'
#
loop_
_entity.id
_entity.type
_entity.pdbx_description
1 polymer ?
#
loop_
_entity_poly.entity_id
_entity_poly.type
_entity_poly.pdbx_seq_one_letter_code
_entity_poly.pdbx_strand_id
1 'polypeptide(L)'
;MEQPTEGKDCTTPAGGGEFRGMRRPLLLLLLLASPLGAEVYHGPDLARGLFKRDQIPIDTDTMRELSRYLTSLARREGASDPAQLRATAQLLAVAVRLDPANRPAREIDKALRNGDPVDPYEGDINDPLRQAWGIADWLVDPEAGAAGQRLGHQIVDALAVINPRSPLVKLHDPGGEAGRWQKVVEPLAAFRRRQPPDQAPDPQQPVAPPIKRAPVLLRQASTQTPLFLYDENMHRHLRIVSLGMQVEQLSEPSLFTFSLVPAFESPGMTSARTNVRRLLEQSWPHLPLRTVARLSTGQEHYASENEQAISGPAALLLHAALSGKTLRPDVVFLGELQADGSLTRPRLSWDYLRALRVAEGGRLLVPPDFQPELRAMIALEDPAFFLRWEVLIASSLEVALSLASSDGDPEEVLLVSQAYSELRELGRDRDVGQLCVIPRVRERLDEIRSKVPFHYSATMLLTQGDAIERPTRVEREVAARILRSAVEPLTALAGTPLSQLTVKRLLTTGDVTKAEIDRFAPVISPKDQDILKEAHNLAELAETLGQGKRDGTLREGELYYLDLPLTTHYQRLQSRLSTFLKELAPFTKETVPAAAPAPGTGNPPNAN
;
A
#
# COMPACT_ATOMS: atom_id res chain seq x y z
N MET A 1 30.77 14.33 42.09
CA MET A 1 32.07 13.88 42.62
C MET A 1 32.17 12.40 42.28
N GLU A 2 33.05 11.87 41.45
CA GLU A 2 34.18 12.37 40.66
C GLU A 2 34.30 11.43 39.45
N GLN A 3 34.40 11.99 38.24
CA GLN A 3 35.35 11.50 37.23
C GLN A 3 36.73 12.11 37.60
N PRO A 4 37.90 11.61 37.13
CA PRO A 4 38.23 11.21 35.74
C PRO A 4 39.24 10.02 35.66
N THR A 5 39.66 9.50 34.50
CA THR A 5 40.74 10.05 33.65
C THR A 5 40.75 9.47 32.23
N GLU A 6 41.06 10.37 31.29
CA GLU A 6 41.42 10.14 29.89
C GLU A 6 42.73 9.34 29.69
N GLY A 7 42.88 8.74 28.51
CA GLY A 7 44.15 8.28 27.96
C GLY A 7 44.01 7.77 26.52
N LYS A 8 44.27 8.67 25.54
CA LYS A 8 44.42 8.40 24.10
C LYS A 8 45.73 7.61 23.83
N ASP A 9 45.73 6.63 22.91
CA ASP A 9 46.23 6.82 21.53
C ASP A 9 46.30 5.52 20.69
N CYS A 10 45.94 5.71 19.42
CA CYS A 10 46.27 5.01 18.17
C CYS A 10 46.89 3.59 18.17
N THR A 11 46.24 2.68 17.44
CA THR A 11 46.85 1.96 16.30
C THR A 11 45.81 1.20 15.47
N THR A 12 45.74 1.52 14.17
CA THR A 12 45.12 0.69 13.11
C THR A 12 46.03 -0.51 12.80
N PRO A 13 45.51 -1.64 12.30
CA PRO A 13 45.57 -1.82 10.85
C PRO A 13 44.34 -2.48 10.20
N ALA A 14 44.34 -2.34 8.88
CA ALA A 14 43.39 -2.75 7.87
C ALA A 14 43.02 -4.24 7.83
N GLY A 15 41.86 -4.53 7.20
CA GLY A 15 41.76 -5.64 6.25
C GLY A 15 40.46 -6.44 6.25
N GLY A 16 39.60 -6.19 5.25
CA GLY A 16 38.59 -7.11 4.70
C GLY A 16 37.37 -7.38 5.59
N GLY A 17 36.13 -7.41 5.14
CA GLY A 17 35.53 -7.54 3.83
C GLY A 17 34.14 -8.13 4.03
N GLU A 18 33.24 -7.84 3.10
CA GLU A 18 31.97 -8.51 2.83
C GLU A 18 30.63 -7.88 3.29
N PHE A 19 29.77 -7.86 2.28
CA PHE A 19 28.49 -7.20 2.09
C PHE A 19 27.31 -8.01 2.66
N ARG A 20 26.24 -7.30 3.04
CA ARG A 20 24.81 -7.48 2.61
C ARG A 20 23.94 -6.59 3.50
N GLY A 21 23.00 -5.77 3.03
CA GLY A 21 22.35 -5.66 1.73
C GLY A 21 20.89 -5.26 1.99
N MET A 22 20.57 -3.97 1.99
CA MET A 22 19.21 -3.48 2.18
C MET A 22 18.72 -2.85 0.87
N ARG A 23 18.11 -3.70 0.04
CA ARG A 23 17.44 -3.32 -1.22
C ARG A 23 16.07 -2.74 -0.90
N ARG A 24 15.87 -1.47 -1.27
CA ARG A 24 14.54 -0.87 -1.44
C ARG A 24 14.06 -1.19 -2.86
N PRO A 25 12.90 -1.85 -3.08
CA PRO A 25 12.27 -1.90 -4.38
C PRO A 25 11.42 -0.64 -4.58
N LEU A 26 11.68 0.02 -5.71
CA LEU A 26 10.95 1.16 -6.26
C LEU A 26 9.72 0.61 -7.00
N LEU A 27 8.52 1.07 -6.62
CA LEU A 27 7.29 0.79 -7.35
C LEU A 27 7.03 1.95 -8.33
N LEU A 28 7.04 1.61 -9.62
CA LEU A 28 6.53 2.41 -10.73
C LEU A 28 5.04 2.72 -10.55
N LEU A 29 4.62 3.93 -10.94
CA LEU A 29 3.23 4.23 -11.26
C LEU A 29 3.18 5.17 -12.48
N LEU A 30 2.81 4.58 -13.62
CA LEU A 30 2.50 5.26 -14.87
C LEU A 30 1.23 6.12 -14.70
N LEU A 31 1.37 7.42 -14.95
CA LEU A 31 0.27 8.35 -15.20
C LEU A 31 0.10 8.50 -16.73
N LEU A 32 -1.10 8.18 -17.24
CA LEU A 32 -1.55 8.63 -18.55
C LEU A 32 -2.07 10.06 -18.43
N ALA A 33 -1.39 10.98 -19.11
CA ALA A 33 -1.70 12.40 -19.19
C ALA A 33 -2.89 12.69 -20.14
N SER A 34 -3.75 13.64 -19.77
CA SER A 34 -4.57 14.39 -20.73
C SER A 34 -3.71 15.50 -21.37
N PRO A 35 -3.98 15.92 -22.62
CA PRO A 35 -2.95 16.41 -23.53
C PRO A 35 -2.52 17.83 -23.15
N LEU A 36 -1.40 17.92 -22.43
CA LEU A 36 -0.60 19.14 -22.42
C LEU A 36 -0.16 19.39 -23.85
N GLY A 37 -0.64 20.49 -24.44
CA GLY A 37 -0.16 20.93 -25.76
C GLY A 37 1.37 20.94 -25.78
N ALA A 38 1.91 20.20 -26.75
CA ALA A 38 3.29 19.70 -26.78
C ALA A 38 4.36 20.75 -26.34
N GLU A 39 5.24 20.31 -25.45
CA GLU A 39 6.52 20.96 -25.16
C GLU A 39 7.40 20.84 -26.41
N VAL A 40 7.81 21.97 -26.99
CA VAL A 40 8.52 21.96 -28.28
C VAL A 40 10.00 21.73 -28.03
N TYR A 41 10.49 20.54 -28.35
CA TYR A 41 11.91 20.24 -28.36
C TYR A 41 12.62 20.99 -29.49
N HIS A 42 13.66 21.76 -29.14
CA HIS A 42 14.55 22.42 -30.10
C HIS A 42 15.85 21.60 -30.24
N GLY A 43 15.95 20.79 -31.29
CA GLY A 43 17.14 19.95 -31.50
C GLY A 43 18.40 20.75 -31.89
N PRO A 44 19.61 20.21 -31.62
CA PRO A 44 20.88 20.88 -31.93
C PRO A 44 21.16 21.04 -33.42
N ASP A 45 21.91 22.07 -33.82
CA ASP A 45 22.44 22.17 -35.18
C ASP A 45 23.62 21.19 -35.38
N LEU A 46 23.29 19.96 -35.81
CA LEU A 46 24.25 18.88 -36.03
C LEU A 46 25.23 19.13 -37.19
N ALA A 47 24.96 20.11 -38.06
CA ALA A 47 25.85 20.48 -39.15
C ALA A 47 27.01 21.38 -38.67
N ARG A 48 26.85 22.06 -37.53
CA ARG A 48 27.88 22.90 -36.94
C ARG A 48 28.83 22.08 -36.06
N GLY A 49 30.13 22.28 -36.27
CA GLY A 49 31.16 21.58 -35.50
C GLY A 49 31.28 22.13 -34.08
N LEU A 50 30.88 21.33 -33.08
CA LEU A 50 30.99 21.68 -31.65
C LEU A 50 32.44 21.71 -31.14
N PHE A 51 33.28 20.81 -31.65
CA PHE A 51 34.73 20.70 -31.41
C PHE A 51 35.38 19.94 -32.58
N LYS A 52 36.72 19.93 -32.67
CA LYS A 52 37.48 19.16 -33.66
C LYS A 52 37.80 17.77 -33.12
N ARG A 53 37.36 16.70 -33.80
CA ARG A 53 37.51 15.31 -33.31
C ARG A 53 38.97 14.89 -33.22
N ASP A 54 39.79 15.32 -34.17
CA ASP A 54 41.24 15.09 -34.26
C ASP A 54 42.04 15.73 -33.12
N GLN A 55 41.41 16.60 -32.32
CA GLN A 55 42.06 17.33 -31.23
C GLN A 55 41.65 16.82 -29.84
N ILE A 56 40.74 15.84 -29.75
CA ILE A 56 40.32 15.28 -28.46
C ILE A 56 41.34 14.22 -28.05
N PRO A 57 41.86 14.25 -26.81
CA PRO A 57 42.90 13.34 -26.35
C PRO A 57 42.36 11.95 -25.94
N ILE A 58 41.36 11.42 -26.63
CA ILE A 58 40.85 10.04 -26.42
C ILE A 58 40.85 9.31 -27.75
N ASP A 59 41.02 7.99 -27.73
CA ASP A 59 41.03 7.18 -28.93
C ASP A 59 39.62 7.05 -29.56
N THR A 60 39.57 6.53 -30.78
CA THR A 60 38.33 6.46 -31.56
C THR A 60 37.30 5.49 -30.96
N ASP A 61 37.73 4.45 -30.25
CA ASP A 61 36.82 3.50 -29.60
C ASP A 61 36.22 4.13 -28.35
N THR A 62 37.02 4.84 -27.53
CA THR A 62 36.53 5.63 -26.39
C THR A 62 35.54 6.72 -26.85
N MET A 63 35.79 7.39 -27.98
CA MET A 63 34.81 8.34 -28.56
C MET A 63 33.48 7.66 -28.92
N ARG A 64 33.55 6.45 -29.49
CA ARG A 64 32.36 5.67 -29.88
C ARG A 64 31.59 5.22 -28.65
N GLU A 65 32.28 4.75 -27.61
CA GLU A 65 31.66 4.34 -26.36
C GLU A 65 30.99 5.51 -25.64
N LEU A 66 31.69 6.63 -25.50
CA LEU A 66 31.12 7.86 -24.94
C LEU A 66 29.89 8.31 -25.75
N SER A 67 29.97 8.29 -27.08
CA SER A 67 28.83 8.60 -27.94
C SER A 67 27.61 7.72 -27.64
N ARG A 68 27.80 6.40 -27.44
CA ARG A 68 26.73 5.47 -27.07
C ARG A 68 26.16 5.80 -25.68
N TYR A 69 27.01 6.04 -24.68
CA TYR A 69 26.57 6.37 -23.33
C TYR A 69 25.72 7.65 -23.31
N LEU A 70 26.15 8.71 -23.99
CA LEU A 70 25.38 9.96 -24.09
C LEU A 70 24.05 9.76 -24.83
N THR A 71 24.01 8.86 -25.82
CA THR A 71 22.78 8.48 -26.52
C THR A 71 21.81 7.72 -25.62
N SER A 72 22.30 6.80 -24.79
CA SER A 72 21.48 6.11 -23.77
C SER A 72 20.93 7.09 -22.74
N LEU A 73 21.72 8.07 -22.30
CA LEU A 73 21.29 9.11 -21.36
C LEU A 73 20.25 10.08 -21.94
N ALA A 74 20.27 10.29 -23.26
CA ALA A 74 19.24 11.06 -23.97
C ALA A 74 17.86 10.36 -23.96
N ARG A 75 17.82 9.03 -23.77
CA ARG A 75 16.59 8.20 -23.71
C ARG A 75 16.08 7.93 -22.28
N ARG A 76 16.54 8.71 -21.29
CA ARG A 76 16.11 8.57 -19.89
C ARG A 76 14.62 8.91 -19.73
N GLU A 77 13.95 8.26 -18.77
CA GLU A 77 12.55 8.51 -18.43
C GLU A 77 12.39 9.91 -17.77
N GLY A 78 11.32 10.64 -18.10
CA GLY A 78 10.96 11.91 -17.42
C GLY A 78 11.61 13.19 -17.94
N ALA A 79 12.13 13.22 -19.17
CA ALA A 79 12.75 14.42 -19.76
C ALA A 79 11.73 15.43 -20.34
N SER A 80 10.75 15.88 -19.55
CA SER A 80 9.69 16.82 -20.00
C SER A 80 9.95 18.29 -19.63
N ASP A 81 10.71 18.57 -18.56
CA ASP A 81 11.06 19.96 -18.21
C ASP A 81 12.00 20.61 -19.26
N PRO A 82 11.80 21.89 -19.63
CA PRO A 82 12.71 22.66 -20.51
C PRO A 82 14.21 22.49 -20.24
N ALA A 83 14.65 22.38 -18.99
CA ALA A 83 16.06 22.13 -18.68
C ALA A 83 16.50 20.71 -19.08
N GLN A 84 15.65 19.72 -18.84
CA GLN A 84 15.87 18.33 -19.24
C GLN A 84 15.87 18.17 -20.78
N LEU A 85 14.98 18.86 -21.49
CA LEU A 85 14.93 18.87 -22.96
C LEU A 85 16.18 19.50 -23.57
N ARG A 86 16.66 20.61 -22.98
CA ARG A 86 17.93 21.24 -23.39
C ARG A 86 19.13 20.33 -23.12
N ALA A 87 19.18 19.67 -21.96
CA ALA A 87 20.22 18.70 -21.64
C ALA A 87 20.23 17.53 -22.65
N THR A 88 19.05 17.05 -23.07
CA THR A 88 18.93 16.03 -24.12
C THR A 88 19.49 16.54 -25.46
N ALA A 89 19.19 17.77 -25.87
CA ALA A 89 19.78 18.37 -27.07
C ALA A 89 21.32 18.48 -26.99
N GLN A 90 21.86 18.82 -25.81
CA GLN A 90 23.30 18.88 -25.55
C GLN A 90 23.97 17.50 -25.67
N LEU A 91 23.38 16.45 -25.07
CA LEU A 91 23.88 15.09 -25.16
C LEU A 91 23.93 14.59 -26.61
N LEU A 92 22.87 14.81 -27.38
CA LEU A 92 22.77 14.38 -28.78
C LEU A 92 23.76 15.13 -29.68
N ALA A 93 23.98 16.43 -29.44
CA ALA A 93 24.97 17.21 -30.15
C ALA A 93 26.39 16.65 -29.96
N VAL A 94 26.75 16.32 -28.72
CA VAL A 94 28.06 15.74 -28.40
C VAL A 94 28.17 14.32 -28.95
N ALA A 95 27.14 13.48 -28.79
CA ALA A 95 27.14 12.10 -29.27
C ALA A 95 27.35 12.01 -30.79
N VAL A 96 26.59 12.78 -31.58
CA VAL A 96 26.73 12.79 -33.05
C VAL A 96 28.07 13.38 -33.48
N ARG A 97 28.63 14.34 -32.72
CA ARG A 97 29.93 14.91 -33.03
C ARG A 97 31.08 13.94 -32.72
N LEU A 98 31.00 13.19 -31.63
CA LEU A 98 31.97 12.17 -31.25
C LEU A 98 31.97 10.99 -32.22
N ASP A 99 30.80 10.54 -32.65
CA ASP A 99 30.64 9.48 -33.65
C ASP A 99 29.57 9.85 -34.70
N PRO A 100 29.98 10.39 -35.86
CA PRO A 100 29.07 10.69 -36.96
C PRO A 100 28.33 9.46 -37.52
N ALA A 101 28.79 8.24 -37.24
CA ALA A 101 28.12 7.00 -37.65
C ALA A 101 27.03 6.54 -36.66
N ASN A 102 26.87 7.23 -35.52
CA ASN A 102 25.84 6.94 -34.53
C ASN A 102 24.45 7.35 -35.06
N ARG A 103 23.84 6.46 -35.86
CA ARG A 103 22.47 6.60 -36.38
C ARG A 103 21.43 6.75 -35.27
N PRO A 104 21.47 5.96 -34.18
CA PRO A 104 20.51 6.10 -33.08
C PRO A 104 20.39 7.53 -32.53
N ALA A 105 21.51 8.24 -32.32
CA ALA A 105 21.47 9.62 -31.82
C ALA A 105 20.75 10.59 -32.78
N ARG A 106 20.90 10.40 -34.10
CA ARG A 106 20.21 11.24 -35.11
C ARG A 106 18.73 10.89 -35.23
N GLU A 107 18.38 9.61 -35.08
CA GLU A 107 17.01 9.14 -35.10
C GLU A 107 16.23 9.67 -33.89
N ILE A 108 16.85 9.66 -32.70
CA ILE A 108 16.28 10.27 -31.48
C ILE A 108 16.09 11.77 -31.67
N ASP A 109 17.08 12.50 -32.16
CA ASP A 109 16.94 13.94 -32.41
C ASP A 109 15.80 14.24 -33.40
N LYS A 110 15.70 13.46 -34.48
CA LYS A 110 14.64 13.59 -35.48
C LYS A 110 13.25 13.30 -34.89
N ALA A 111 13.12 12.23 -34.12
CA ALA A 111 11.87 11.86 -33.46
C ALA A 111 11.40 12.96 -32.50
N LEU A 112 12.30 13.47 -31.65
CA LEU A 112 11.98 14.54 -30.70
C LEU A 112 11.58 15.85 -31.40
N ARG A 113 12.20 16.21 -32.53
CA ARG A 113 11.81 17.39 -33.32
C ARG A 113 10.40 17.27 -33.92
N ASN A 114 10.00 16.05 -34.27
CA ASN A 114 8.69 15.76 -34.84
C ASN A 114 7.60 15.59 -33.77
N GLY A 115 7.98 15.52 -32.49
CA GLY A 115 7.08 15.15 -31.40
C GLY A 115 6.75 13.66 -31.34
N ASP A 116 7.53 12.82 -32.03
CA ASP A 116 7.37 11.37 -32.01
C ASP A 116 7.86 10.78 -30.67
N PRO A 117 7.20 9.73 -30.15
CA PRO A 117 7.67 9.06 -28.93
C PRO A 117 9.03 8.39 -29.16
N VAL A 118 9.90 8.46 -28.16
CA VAL A 118 11.20 7.78 -28.14
C VAL A 118 11.18 6.71 -27.06
N ASP A 119 11.48 5.46 -27.43
CA ASP A 119 11.50 4.36 -26.47
C ASP A 119 12.53 4.62 -25.36
N PRO A 120 12.17 4.44 -24.07
CA PRO A 120 13.11 4.62 -22.97
C PRO A 120 14.26 3.60 -23.05
N TYR A 121 15.41 3.95 -22.44
CA TYR A 121 16.54 3.03 -22.33
C TYR A 121 16.18 1.83 -21.42
N GLU A 122 16.35 0.60 -21.90
CA GLU A 122 15.93 -0.63 -21.19
C GLU A 122 16.91 -1.12 -20.10
N GLY A 123 18.10 -0.52 -20.00
CA GLY A 123 19.13 -0.88 -19.00
C GLY A 123 19.17 0.03 -17.77
N ASP A 124 20.04 -0.28 -16.81
CA ASP A 124 20.30 0.62 -15.68
C ASP A 124 20.97 1.91 -16.18
N ILE A 125 20.25 3.04 -16.11
CA ILE A 125 20.74 4.36 -16.54
C ILE A 125 21.98 4.81 -15.75
N ASN A 126 22.21 4.27 -14.55
CA ASN A 126 23.35 4.62 -13.71
C ASN A 126 24.68 4.14 -14.31
N ASP A 127 24.67 3.09 -15.12
CA ASP A 127 25.88 2.58 -15.77
C ASP A 127 26.42 3.52 -16.85
N PRO A 128 25.66 3.91 -17.91
CA PRO A 128 26.12 4.91 -18.87
C PRO A 128 26.37 6.27 -18.20
N LEU A 129 25.66 6.61 -17.13
CA LEU A 129 25.89 7.82 -16.35
C LEU A 129 27.25 7.80 -15.63
N ARG A 130 27.61 6.69 -14.99
CA ARG A 130 28.90 6.51 -14.32
C ARG A 130 30.05 6.57 -15.32
N GLN A 131 29.89 5.93 -16.48
CA GLN A 131 30.90 5.95 -17.54
C GLN A 131 31.07 7.35 -18.15
N ALA A 132 29.97 8.06 -18.43
CA ALA A 132 30.03 9.42 -18.94
C ALA A 132 30.67 10.40 -17.94
N TRP A 133 30.37 10.27 -16.65
CA TRP A 133 31.05 11.05 -15.61
C TRP A 133 32.54 10.72 -15.50
N GLY A 134 32.94 9.44 -15.54
CA GLY A 134 34.35 9.05 -15.46
C GLY A 134 35.18 9.58 -16.63
N ILE A 135 34.63 9.58 -17.84
CA ILE A 135 35.31 10.15 -19.01
C ILE A 135 35.33 11.69 -18.93
N ALA A 136 34.25 12.32 -18.46
CA ALA A 136 34.20 13.76 -18.26
C ALA A 136 35.22 14.25 -17.22
N ASP A 137 35.40 13.51 -16.13
CA ASP A 137 36.36 13.79 -15.05
C ASP A 137 37.80 13.81 -15.56
N TRP A 138 38.15 12.83 -16.39
CA TRP A 138 39.48 12.80 -17.01
C TRP A 138 39.66 13.93 -18.02
N LEU A 139 38.62 14.26 -18.80
CA LEU A 139 38.68 15.29 -19.83
C LEU A 139 38.81 16.71 -19.28
N VAL A 140 38.33 16.99 -18.06
CA VAL A 140 38.47 18.32 -17.43
C VAL A 140 39.85 18.54 -16.80
N ASP A 141 40.68 17.50 -16.70
CA ASP A 141 42.06 17.60 -16.22
C ASP A 141 42.91 18.49 -17.16
N PRO A 142 43.78 19.38 -16.64
CA PRO A 142 44.78 20.11 -17.43
C PRO A 142 45.57 19.26 -18.42
N GLU A 143 45.85 17.99 -18.11
CA GLU A 143 46.60 17.07 -18.96
C GLU A 143 45.85 16.68 -20.25
N ALA A 144 44.52 16.80 -20.27
CA ALA A 144 43.70 16.56 -21.47
C ALA A 144 43.80 17.72 -22.50
N GLY A 145 44.45 18.83 -22.14
CA GLY A 145 44.61 19.99 -23.00
C GLY A 145 43.30 20.72 -23.31
N ALA A 146 43.40 21.86 -24.00
CA ALA A 146 42.28 22.79 -24.17
C ALA A 146 41.05 22.18 -24.89
N ALA A 147 41.28 21.25 -25.83
CA ALA A 147 40.20 20.58 -26.56
C ALA A 147 39.51 19.49 -25.73
N GLY A 148 40.28 18.73 -24.92
CA GLY A 148 39.74 17.77 -23.96
C GLY A 148 38.89 18.46 -22.90
N GLN A 149 39.42 19.52 -22.29
CA GLN A 149 38.72 20.32 -21.27
C GLN A 149 37.41 20.90 -21.79
N ARG A 150 37.40 21.40 -23.03
CA ARG A 150 36.18 21.91 -23.65
C ARG A 150 35.10 20.83 -23.79
N LEU A 151 35.47 19.62 -24.22
CA LEU A 151 34.56 18.49 -24.31
C LEU A 151 34.08 18.05 -22.91
N GLY A 152 34.99 17.97 -21.94
CA GLY A 152 34.69 17.63 -20.55
C GLY A 152 33.62 18.57 -19.97
N HIS A 153 33.83 19.89 -20.08
CA HIS A 153 32.84 20.87 -19.60
C HIS A 153 31.50 20.80 -20.37
N GLN A 154 31.49 20.48 -21.67
CA GLN A 154 30.25 20.27 -22.42
C GLN A 154 29.48 19.04 -21.91
N ILE A 155 30.17 17.95 -21.56
CA ILE A 155 29.52 16.78 -20.97
C ILE A 155 28.97 17.13 -19.57
N VAL A 156 29.77 17.82 -18.75
CA VAL A 156 29.36 18.27 -17.41
C VAL A 156 28.12 19.18 -17.46
N ASP A 157 28.02 20.08 -18.44
CA ASP A 157 26.85 20.96 -18.61
C ASP A 157 25.54 20.18 -18.72
N ALA A 158 25.53 19.10 -19.53
CA ALA A 158 24.34 18.26 -19.69
C ALA A 158 24.11 17.33 -18.48
N LEU A 159 25.18 16.72 -17.95
CA LEU A 159 25.07 15.76 -16.86
C LEU A 159 24.69 16.39 -15.52
N ALA A 160 25.06 17.66 -15.28
CA ALA A 160 24.70 18.39 -14.07
C ALA A 160 23.17 18.56 -13.91
N VAL A 161 22.46 18.68 -15.04
CA VAL A 161 20.99 18.74 -15.07
C VAL A 161 20.36 17.35 -14.84
N ILE A 162 21.02 16.29 -15.29
CA ILE A 162 20.52 14.91 -15.24
C ILE A 162 20.77 14.26 -13.87
N ASN A 163 21.93 14.52 -13.27
CA ASN A 163 22.30 14.01 -11.95
C ASN A 163 23.00 15.10 -11.11
N PRO A 164 22.23 15.95 -10.40
CA PRO A 164 22.77 17.04 -9.59
C PRO A 164 23.50 16.56 -8.31
N ARG A 165 23.48 15.25 -8.01
CA ARG A 165 24.10 14.68 -6.81
C ARG A 165 25.56 14.26 -7.00
N SER A 166 26.10 14.36 -8.22
CA SER A 166 27.50 14.04 -8.50
C SER A 166 28.45 15.10 -7.89
N PRO A 167 29.56 14.71 -7.24
CA PRO A 167 30.57 15.65 -6.74
C PRO A 167 31.14 16.58 -7.84
N LEU A 168 31.14 16.11 -9.09
CA LEU A 168 31.66 16.80 -10.27
C LEU A 168 30.73 17.90 -10.79
N VAL A 169 29.50 18.02 -10.28
CA VAL A 169 28.59 19.13 -10.57
C VAL A 169 29.21 20.48 -10.19
N LYS A 170 30.14 20.50 -9.23
CA LYS A 170 30.91 21.70 -8.85
C LYS A 170 31.74 22.28 -9.99
N LEU A 171 32.04 21.47 -11.02
CA LEU A 171 32.76 21.89 -12.23
C LEU A 171 31.82 22.47 -13.31
N HIS A 172 30.52 22.47 -13.07
CA HIS A 172 29.56 23.14 -13.93
C HIS A 172 29.71 24.65 -13.77
N ASP A 173 30.09 25.30 -14.88
CA ASP A 173 30.23 26.74 -14.97
C ASP A 173 29.08 27.32 -15.82
N PRO A 174 27.96 27.75 -15.21
CA PRO A 174 26.82 28.29 -15.95
C PRO A 174 27.17 29.61 -16.69
N GLY A 175 28.22 30.33 -16.28
CA GLY A 175 28.66 31.57 -16.92
C GLY A 175 29.30 31.36 -18.29
N GLY A 176 30.06 30.26 -18.47
CA GLY A 176 30.69 29.90 -19.73
C GLY A 176 29.83 29.03 -20.68
N GLU A 177 28.68 28.54 -20.22
CA GLU A 177 27.82 27.62 -20.99
C GLU A 177 27.34 28.26 -22.31
N ALA A 178 26.93 29.52 -22.28
CA ALA A 178 26.46 30.23 -23.48
C ALA A 178 27.53 30.30 -24.59
N GLY A 179 28.81 30.37 -24.23
CA GLY A 179 29.94 30.33 -25.17
C GLY A 179 30.27 28.93 -25.67
N ARG A 180 30.14 27.90 -24.80
CA ARG A 180 30.43 26.50 -25.16
C ARG A 180 29.42 25.90 -26.14
N TRP A 181 28.18 26.36 -26.10
CA TRP A 181 27.06 25.86 -26.92
C TRP A 181 26.58 26.81 -28.00
N GLN A 182 27.24 27.97 -28.14
CA GLN A 182 26.84 29.03 -29.05
C GLN A 182 26.59 28.47 -30.45
N LYS A 183 25.42 28.80 -31.02
CA LYS A 183 25.03 28.43 -32.39
C LYS A 183 24.84 26.91 -32.63
N VAL A 184 25.00 26.05 -31.63
CA VAL A 184 24.80 24.58 -31.74
C VAL A 184 23.57 24.13 -30.96
N VAL A 185 23.37 24.60 -29.73
CA VAL A 185 22.15 24.35 -28.94
C VAL A 185 21.54 25.69 -28.57
N GLU A 186 20.23 25.83 -28.75
CA GLU A 186 19.50 27.04 -28.39
C GLU A 186 19.59 27.32 -26.87
N PRO A 187 19.52 28.58 -26.43
CA PRO A 187 19.52 28.90 -25.01
C PRO A 187 18.26 28.35 -24.34
N LEU A 188 18.32 28.14 -23.02
CA LEU A 188 17.21 27.61 -22.23
C LEU A 188 15.89 28.39 -22.42
N ALA A 189 15.97 29.67 -22.74
CA ALA A 189 14.81 30.52 -23.05
C ALA A 189 14.05 30.09 -24.32
N ALA A 190 14.70 29.44 -25.30
CA ALA A 190 14.03 28.92 -26.49
C ALA A 190 13.20 27.66 -26.18
N PHE A 191 13.63 26.86 -25.20
CA PHE A 191 12.89 25.71 -24.68
C PHE A 191 11.74 26.12 -23.74
N ARG A 192 11.61 27.41 -23.43
CA ARG A 192 10.51 27.99 -22.63
C ARG A 192 9.56 28.73 -23.58
N ARG A 193 8.24 28.56 -23.43
CA ARG A 193 7.24 29.25 -24.28
C ARG A 193 7.48 30.77 -24.29
N ARG A 194 7.58 31.38 -25.47
CA ARG A 194 7.49 32.85 -25.63
C ARG A 194 6.05 33.30 -25.40
N GLN A 195 5.80 34.09 -24.37
CA GLN A 195 4.61 34.95 -24.31
C GLN A 195 4.82 36.14 -25.27
N PRO A 196 3.85 36.52 -26.13
CA PRO A 196 3.97 37.72 -26.95
C PRO A 196 3.77 39.00 -26.11
N PRO A 197 4.34 40.15 -26.53
CA PRO A 197 4.17 41.44 -25.85
C PRO A 197 2.81 42.09 -26.19
N ASP A 198 2.25 42.82 -25.22
CA ASP A 198 0.95 43.51 -25.26
C ASP A 198 0.72 44.40 -26.50
N GLN A 199 -0.40 44.20 -27.22
CA GLN A 199 -1.22 45.29 -27.80
C GLN A 199 -2.64 44.84 -28.27
N ALA A 200 -3.62 45.64 -27.83
CA ALA A 200 -5.07 45.72 -28.10
C ALA A 200 -6.01 44.58 -27.61
N PRO A 201 -7.07 44.90 -26.83
CA PRO A 201 -7.98 43.90 -26.28
C PRO A 201 -9.03 43.48 -27.31
N ASP A 202 -8.94 42.24 -27.78
CA ASP A 202 -10.10 41.50 -28.32
C ASP A 202 -10.66 40.60 -27.21
N PRO A 203 -11.96 40.25 -27.25
CA PRO A 203 -12.77 40.01 -26.05
C PRO A 203 -12.19 38.89 -25.21
N GLN A 204 -12.15 39.10 -23.89
CA GLN A 204 -11.82 38.07 -22.91
C GLN A 204 -12.54 36.76 -23.28
N GLN A 205 -11.82 35.81 -23.86
CA GLN A 205 -12.22 34.42 -23.70
C GLN A 205 -12.18 34.20 -22.19
N PRO A 206 -13.31 33.79 -21.57
CA PRO A 206 -13.39 33.74 -20.12
C PRO A 206 -12.23 32.88 -19.64
N VAL A 207 -11.39 33.46 -18.78
CA VAL A 207 -10.44 32.72 -17.96
C VAL A 207 -11.26 31.56 -17.41
N ALA A 208 -10.95 30.32 -17.82
CA ALA A 208 -11.60 29.17 -17.22
C ALA A 208 -11.44 29.39 -15.72
N PRO A 209 -12.55 29.55 -14.97
CA PRO A 209 -12.50 30.08 -13.62
C PRO A 209 -11.49 29.24 -12.84
N PRO A 210 -10.69 29.84 -11.94
CA PRO A 210 -9.72 29.10 -11.15
C PRO A 210 -10.42 27.85 -10.61
N ILE A 211 -9.91 26.68 -10.99
CA ILE A 211 -10.56 25.41 -10.61
C ILE A 211 -10.70 25.44 -9.10
N LYS A 212 -11.94 25.63 -8.64
CA LYS A 212 -12.23 25.80 -7.21
C LYS A 212 -12.00 24.45 -6.57
N ARG A 213 -10.81 24.25 -6.01
CA ARG A 213 -10.46 23.04 -5.29
C ARG A 213 -11.20 23.01 -3.96
N ALA A 214 -11.55 21.81 -3.52
CA ALA A 214 -12.17 21.65 -2.22
C ALA A 214 -11.24 22.22 -1.13
N PRO A 215 -11.74 23.04 -0.19
CA PRO A 215 -10.95 23.47 0.94
C PRO A 215 -10.75 22.31 1.92
N VAL A 216 -9.64 22.32 2.64
CA VAL A 216 -9.48 21.51 3.85
C VAL A 216 -10.05 22.31 5.01
N LEU A 217 -11.17 21.86 5.54
CA LEU A 217 -11.91 22.53 6.62
C LEU A 217 -11.48 22.05 8.00
N LEU A 218 -11.10 20.77 8.15
CA LEU A 218 -10.47 20.25 9.37
C LEU A 218 -9.03 19.83 9.11
N ARG A 219 -8.11 20.35 9.94
CA ARG A 219 -6.70 19.94 9.92
C ARG A 219 -6.42 18.78 10.85
N GLN A 220 -7.30 18.51 11.80
CA GLN A 220 -7.18 17.41 12.76
C GLN A 220 -8.54 16.75 12.94
N ALA A 221 -8.54 15.42 13.04
CA ALA A 221 -9.70 14.60 13.36
C ALA A 221 -9.22 13.25 13.92
N SER A 222 -10.10 12.50 14.58
CA SER A 222 -9.81 11.14 15.01
C SER A 222 -11.02 10.25 14.84
N THR A 223 -10.80 8.97 14.58
CA THR A 223 -11.84 7.93 14.59
C THR A 223 -11.33 6.71 15.34
N GLN A 224 -12.20 5.81 15.77
CA GLN A 224 -11.79 4.56 16.39
C GLN A 224 -11.99 3.38 15.44
N THR A 225 -11.03 2.45 15.42
CA THR A 225 -11.11 1.26 14.58
C THR A 225 -10.22 0.14 15.13
N PRO A 226 -10.60 -1.15 15.04
CA PRO A 226 -9.72 -2.24 15.43
C PRO A 226 -8.61 -2.47 14.39
N LEU A 227 -7.37 -2.56 14.84
CA LEU A 227 -6.21 -2.82 13.99
C LEU A 227 -5.23 -3.77 14.70
N PHE A 228 -4.54 -4.61 13.90
CA PHE A 228 -3.35 -5.31 14.36
C PHE A 228 -2.18 -4.34 14.39
N LEU A 229 -1.49 -4.27 15.52
CA LEU A 229 -0.37 -3.36 15.74
C LEU A 229 0.80 -4.11 16.36
N TYR A 230 2.00 -3.58 16.16
CA TYR A 230 3.22 -4.01 16.82
C TYR A 230 3.59 -2.98 17.90
N ASP A 231 3.85 -3.47 19.11
CA ASP A 231 4.45 -2.67 20.18
C ASP A 231 5.94 -2.38 19.89
N GLU A 232 6.60 -1.65 20.78
CA GLU A 232 8.04 -1.32 20.66
C GLU A 232 8.94 -2.57 20.62
N ASN A 233 8.47 -3.69 21.17
CA ASN A 233 9.16 -4.98 21.22
C ASN A 233 8.78 -5.90 20.04
N MET A 234 8.05 -5.38 19.05
CA MET A 234 7.52 -6.14 17.91
C MET A 234 6.55 -7.26 18.30
N HIS A 235 5.93 -7.18 19.48
CA HIS A 235 4.82 -8.06 19.83
C HIS A 235 3.54 -7.58 19.15
N ARG A 236 2.96 -8.48 18.37
CA ARG A 236 1.69 -8.28 17.70
C ARG A 236 0.54 -8.34 18.70
N HIS A 237 -0.35 -7.36 18.65
CA HIS A 237 -1.61 -7.39 19.37
C HIS A 237 -2.73 -6.75 18.54
N LEU A 238 -3.97 -7.16 18.81
CA LEU A 238 -5.17 -6.61 18.20
C LEU A 238 -5.93 -5.80 19.24
N ARG A 239 -6.23 -4.54 18.97
CA ARG A 239 -7.04 -3.68 19.83
C ARG A 239 -7.80 -2.63 19.04
N ILE A 240 -8.82 -2.05 19.67
CA ILE A 240 -9.46 -0.82 19.19
C ILE A 240 -8.49 0.34 19.45
N VAL A 241 -8.14 1.06 18.40
CA VAL A 241 -7.18 2.17 18.46
C VAL A 241 -7.83 3.46 17.98
N SER A 242 -7.41 4.58 18.58
CA SER A 242 -7.71 5.91 18.09
C SER A 242 -6.77 6.22 16.92
N LEU A 243 -7.34 6.33 15.73
CA LEU A 243 -6.64 6.73 14.51
C LEU A 243 -6.75 8.25 14.36
N GLY A 244 -5.68 8.96 14.71
CA GLY A 244 -5.59 10.40 14.58
C GLY A 244 -5.15 10.82 13.17
N MET A 245 -5.75 11.87 12.63
CA MET A 245 -5.36 12.52 11.38
C MET A 245 -4.79 13.90 11.67
N GLN A 246 -3.65 14.22 11.05
CA GLN A 246 -3.12 15.57 10.96
C GLN A 246 -2.84 15.94 9.50
N VAL A 247 -3.46 17.02 9.02
CA VAL A 247 -3.30 17.48 7.64
C VAL A 247 -2.15 18.47 7.53
N GLU A 248 -1.16 18.08 6.74
CA GLU A 248 0.07 18.84 6.48
C GLU A 248 0.12 19.36 5.05
N GLN A 249 0.79 20.49 4.88
CA GLN A 249 1.06 21.06 3.56
C GLN A 249 2.43 20.60 3.07
N LEU A 250 2.48 20.08 1.84
CA LEU A 250 3.69 19.58 1.20
C LEU A 250 4.30 20.64 0.29
N SER A 251 5.62 20.57 0.12
CA SER A 251 6.36 21.42 -0.82
C SER A 251 6.11 21.01 -2.28
N GLU A 252 5.92 19.70 -2.51
CA GLU A 252 5.73 19.09 -3.82
C GLU A 252 4.25 18.93 -4.18
N PRO A 253 3.89 19.03 -5.48
CA PRO A 253 2.50 18.86 -5.94
C PRO A 253 2.05 17.40 -5.82
N SER A 254 1.37 17.06 -4.74
CA SER A 254 0.61 15.82 -4.59
C SER A 254 -0.89 16.11 -4.45
N LEU A 255 -1.74 15.25 -5.00
CA LEU A 255 -3.18 15.29 -4.68
C LEU A 255 -3.40 14.86 -3.22
N PHE A 256 -4.47 15.37 -2.61
CA PHE A 256 -4.84 15.03 -1.25
C PHE A 256 -4.97 13.51 -1.09
N THR A 257 -4.14 12.97 -0.21
CA THR A 257 -4.04 11.55 0.10
C THR A 257 -3.63 11.39 1.56
N PHE A 258 -3.42 10.16 2.00
CA PHE A 258 -2.96 9.87 3.35
C PHE A 258 -1.63 9.11 3.37
N SER A 259 -0.95 9.17 4.51
CA SER A 259 0.25 8.39 4.82
C SER A 259 0.22 8.01 6.30
N LEU A 260 0.88 6.92 6.65
CA LEU A 260 0.89 6.41 8.03
C LEU A 260 2.07 6.96 8.81
N VAL A 261 1.87 7.11 10.13
CA VAL A 261 2.90 7.48 11.11
C VAL A 261 2.78 6.53 12.31
N PRO A 262 3.78 5.66 12.58
CA PRO A 262 5.01 5.45 11.81
C PRO A 262 4.78 4.98 10.36
N ALA A 263 5.75 5.26 9.48
CA ALA A 263 5.64 4.96 8.05
C ALA A 263 5.56 3.45 7.81
N PHE A 264 4.54 3.02 7.07
CA PHE A 264 4.32 1.63 6.68
C PHE A 264 3.78 1.58 5.25
N GLU A 265 4.32 0.66 4.45
CA GLU A 265 4.00 0.53 3.03
C GLU A 265 3.82 -0.93 2.64
N SER A 266 2.77 -1.23 1.88
CA SER A 266 2.44 -2.56 1.35
C SER A 266 1.59 -2.44 0.09
N PRO A 267 1.48 -3.50 -0.74
CA PRO A 267 0.55 -3.50 -1.87
C PRO A 267 -0.90 -3.17 -1.45
N GLY A 268 -1.34 -3.70 -0.30
CA GLY A 268 -2.63 -3.38 0.30
C GLY A 268 -2.78 -1.89 0.63
N MET A 269 -1.73 -1.26 1.16
CA MET A 269 -1.73 0.19 1.45
C MET A 269 -1.84 1.06 0.19
N THR A 270 -1.17 0.64 -0.89
CA THR A 270 -1.27 1.32 -2.19
C THR A 270 -2.67 1.20 -2.79
N SER A 271 -3.29 0.02 -2.71
CA SER A 271 -4.69 -0.17 -3.11
C SER A 271 -5.64 0.66 -2.25
N ALA A 272 -5.45 0.67 -0.93
CA ALA A 272 -6.24 1.48 -0.01
C ALA A 272 -6.19 2.97 -0.38
N ARG A 273 -5.00 3.56 -0.56
CA ARG A 273 -4.86 4.96 -0.99
C ARG A 273 -5.52 5.25 -2.33
N THR A 274 -5.43 4.32 -3.27
CA THR A 274 -6.05 4.45 -4.59
C THR A 274 -7.58 4.47 -4.49
N ASN A 275 -8.16 3.55 -3.72
CA ASN A 275 -9.61 3.45 -3.53
C ASN A 275 -10.14 4.68 -2.78
N VAL A 276 -9.46 5.12 -1.72
CA VAL A 276 -9.82 6.34 -0.97
C VAL A 276 -9.79 7.56 -1.88
N ARG A 277 -8.73 7.75 -2.66
CA ARG A 277 -8.63 8.89 -3.60
C ARG A 277 -9.77 8.86 -4.61
N ARG A 278 -10.01 7.71 -5.25
CA ARG A 278 -11.07 7.57 -6.26
C ARG A 278 -12.44 7.91 -5.68
N LEU A 279 -12.75 7.46 -4.46
CA LEU A 279 -13.98 7.80 -3.78
C LEU A 279 -14.10 9.31 -3.52
N LEU A 280 -13.05 9.94 -2.99
CA LEU A 280 -13.07 11.38 -2.71
C LEU A 280 -13.21 12.22 -4.00
N GLU A 281 -12.66 11.76 -5.12
CA GLU A 281 -12.81 12.41 -6.43
C GLU A 281 -14.26 12.37 -6.95
N GLN A 282 -15.11 11.45 -6.49
CA GLN A 282 -16.53 11.41 -6.84
C GLN A 282 -17.28 12.62 -6.24
N SER A 283 -17.03 12.94 -4.98
CA SER A 283 -17.67 14.07 -4.28
C SER A 283 -16.91 15.39 -4.50
N TRP A 284 -15.59 15.33 -4.71
CA TRP A 284 -14.71 16.47 -4.98
C TRP A 284 -13.77 16.19 -6.15
N PRO A 285 -14.21 16.45 -7.40
CA PRO A 285 -13.43 16.21 -8.62
C PRO A 285 -12.06 16.92 -8.64
N HIS A 286 -11.92 17.96 -7.84
CA HIS A 286 -10.71 18.76 -7.72
C HIS A 286 -10.23 18.77 -6.27
N LEU A 287 -9.60 17.66 -5.87
CA LEU A 287 -9.00 17.53 -4.56
C LEU A 287 -7.95 18.62 -4.27
N PRO A 288 -7.72 18.94 -2.97
CA PRO A 288 -6.62 19.82 -2.58
C PRO A 288 -5.29 19.33 -3.16
N LEU A 289 -4.42 20.27 -3.52
CA LEU A 289 -3.05 19.97 -3.92
C LEU A 289 -2.09 20.23 -2.76
N ARG A 290 -0.90 19.65 -2.83
CA ARG A 290 0.20 19.87 -1.88
C ARG A 290 -0.25 19.62 -0.44
N THR A 291 -1.08 18.59 -0.24
CA THR A 291 -1.69 18.31 1.04
C THR A 291 -1.66 16.82 1.30
N VAL A 292 -1.28 16.40 2.50
CA VAL A 292 -1.32 15.01 2.94
C VAL A 292 -1.91 14.90 4.34
N ALA A 293 -2.73 13.89 4.56
CA ALA A 293 -3.19 13.48 5.88
C ALA A 293 -2.22 12.47 6.49
N ARG A 294 -1.56 12.82 7.60
CA ARG A 294 -0.78 11.91 8.42
C ARG A 294 -1.72 11.17 9.36
N LEU A 295 -1.85 9.86 9.19
CA LEU A 295 -2.66 9.00 10.04
C LEU A 295 -1.78 8.29 11.06
N SER A 296 -2.03 8.49 12.35
CA SER A 296 -1.22 7.95 13.43
C SER A 296 -2.04 7.15 14.42
N THR A 297 -1.45 6.06 14.89
CA THR A 297 -1.89 5.22 16.01
C THR A 297 -1.10 5.54 17.28
N GLY A 298 -0.33 6.64 17.31
CA GLY A 298 0.61 6.96 18.38
C GLY A 298 1.99 6.34 18.13
N GLN A 299 2.52 5.61 19.13
CA GLN A 299 3.87 5.01 19.06
C GLN A 299 3.89 3.61 18.41
N GLU A 300 2.72 2.96 18.27
CA GLU A 300 2.62 1.61 17.75
C GLU A 300 2.70 1.57 16.22
N HIS A 301 3.27 0.49 15.71
CA HIS A 301 3.47 0.30 14.27
C HIS A 301 2.32 -0.50 13.66
N TYR A 302 1.92 -0.15 12.45
CA TYR A 302 0.90 -0.89 11.71
C TYR A 302 1.37 -2.29 11.33
N ALA A 303 0.55 -3.31 11.59
CA ALA A 303 0.82 -4.66 11.12
C ALA A 303 0.42 -4.86 9.64
N SER A 304 1.15 -5.72 8.95
CA SER A 304 0.94 -6.01 7.53
C SER A 304 -0.38 -6.70 7.21
N GLU A 305 -0.90 -7.44 8.19
CA GLU A 305 -2.10 -8.26 8.09
C GLU A 305 -3.37 -7.42 7.95
N ASN A 306 -3.31 -6.15 8.37
CA ASN A 306 -4.39 -5.18 8.19
C ASN A 306 -4.71 -4.96 6.70
N GLU A 307 -3.76 -5.18 5.79
CA GLU A 307 -3.93 -4.99 4.34
C GLU A 307 -4.65 -3.67 3.97
N GLN A 308 -5.90 -3.77 3.50
CA GLN A 308 -6.74 -2.64 3.09
C GLN A 308 -7.69 -2.15 4.18
N ALA A 309 -7.71 -2.75 5.37
CA ALA A 309 -8.65 -2.44 6.45
C ALA A 309 -8.61 -0.96 6.90
N ILE A 310 -7.49 -0.26 6.67
CA ILE A 310 -7.37 1.18 6.98
C ILE A 310 -8.18 2.06 6.02
N SER A 311 -8.55 1.57 4.84
CA SER A 311 -9.13 2.37 3.77
C SER A 311 -10.44 3.06 4.17
N GLY A 312 -11.36 2.36 4.86
CA GLY A 312 -12.60 2.96 5.35
C GLY A 312 -12.33 4.06 6.38
N PRO A 313 -11.67 3.78 7.52
CA PRO A 313 -11.32 4.79 8.52
C PRO A 313 -10.54 5.98 7.96
N ALA A 314 -9.60 5.74 7.05
CA ALA A 314 -8.87 6.80 6.36
C ALA A 314 -9.80 7.67 5.52
N ALA A 315 -10.68 7.07 4.72
CA ALA A 315 -11.63 7.83 3.92
C ALA A 315 -12.60 8.63 4.78
N LEU A 316 -13.07 8.07 5.91
CA LEU A 316 -13.92 8.77 6.86
C LEU A 316 -13.24 10.04 7.39
N LEU A 317 -11.97 9.92 7.78
CA LEU A 317 -11.16 11.06 8.26
C LEU A 317 -10.92 12.11 7.17
N LEU A 318 -10.58 11.69 5.95
CA LEU A 318 -10.34 12.62 4.84
C LEU A 318 -11.63 13.30 4.38
N HIS A 319 -12.75 12.58 4.37
CA HIS A 319 -14.07 13.12 4.06
C HIS A 319 -14.53 14.10 5.15
N ALA A 320 -14.24 13.84 6.43
CA ALA A 320 -14.42 14.80 7.52
C ALA A 320 -13.55 16.05 7.31
N ALA A 321 -12.29 15.89 6.90
CA ALA A 321 -11.37 16.98 6.59
C ALA A 321 -11.93 17.95 5.54
N LEU A 322 -12.51 17.41 4.46
CA LEU A 322 -13.05 18.20 3.35
C LEU A 322 -14.45 18.77 3.64
N SER A 323 -15.25 18.08 4.47
CA SER A 323 -16.62 18.50 4.78
C SER A 323 -16.73 19.39 6.03
N GLY A 324 -15.68 19.48 6.86
CA GLY A 324 -15.73 20.27 8.10
C GLY A 324 -16.42 19.55 9.26
N LYS A 325 -16.86 18.29 9.08
CA LYS A 325 -17.63 17.56 10.08
C LYS A 325 -16.73 16.95 11.17
N THR A 326 -16.94 17.34 12.42
CA THR A 326 -16.20 16.81 13.57
C THR A 326 -16.70 15.43 13.94
N LEU A 327 -15.77 14.47 14.02
CA LEU A 327 -16.09 13.08 14.36
C LEU A 327 -16.20 12.89 15.87
N ARG A 328 -17.11 12.00 16.28
CA ARG A 328 -17.35 11.60 17.65
C ARG A 328 -16.28 10.62 18.15
N PRO A 329 -15.82 10.74 19.40
CA PRO A 329 -14.82 9.83 19.97
C PRO A 329 -15.39 8.47 20.39
N ASP A 330 -16.71 8.34 20.59
CA ASP A 330 -17.40 7.13 21.06
C ASP A 330 -17.88 6.20 19.93
N VAL A 331 -17.51 6.52 18.69
CA VAL A 331 -17.91 5.78 17.49
C VAL A 331 -16.73 4.97 16.97
N VAL A 332 -16.91 3.65 16.90
CA VAL A 332 -16.01 2.74 16.22
C VAL A 332 -16.51 2.50 14.81
N PHE A 333 -15.66 2.71 13.82
CA PHE A 333 -15.94 2.40 12.43
C PHE A 333 -15.09 1.22 11.95
N LEU A 334 -15.79 0.21 11.43
CA LEU A 334 -15.18 -0.97 10.83
C LEU A 334 -15.70 -1.10 9.40
N GLY A 335 -14.83 -0.87 8.42
CA GLY A 335 -15.19 -0.95 7.00
C GLY A 335 -13.95 -0.83 6.12
N GLU A 336 -13.98 -1.51 5.00
CA GLU A 336 -12.98 -1.47 3.93
C GLU A 336 -13.62 -0.91 2.66
N LEU A 337 -12.90 -0.09 1.92
CA LEU A 337 -13.35 0.45 0.64
C LEU A 337 -12.92 -0.42 -0.53
N GLN A 338 -13.89 -0.80 -1.33
CA GLN A 338 -13.67 -1.47 -2.60
C GLN A 338 -13.33 -0.49 -3.72
N ALA A 339 -12.89 -1.04 -4.85
CA ALA A 339 -12.46 -0.25 -6.01
C ALA A 339 -13.60 0.59 -6.61
N ASP A 340 -14.85 0.17 -6.44
CA ASP A 340 -16.05 0.88 -6.87
C ASP A 340 -16.51 1.98 -5.89
N GLY A 341 -15.86 2.10 -4.73
CA GLY A 341 -16.21 3.03 -3.66
C GLY A 341 -17.23 2.48 -2.65
N SER A 342 -17.70 1.25 -2.81
CA SER A 342 -18.60 0.60 -1.85
C SER A 342 -17.86 0.22 -0.56
N LEU A 343 -18.60 0.20 0.55
CA LEU A 343 -18.13 -0.29 1.84
C LEU A 343 -18.35 -1.78 1.95
N THR A 344 -17.34 -2.48 2.46
CA THR A 344 -17.37 -3.93 2.64
C THR A 344 -16.63 -4.30 3.92
N ARG A 345 -16.87 -5.49 4.47
CA ARG A 345 -16.16 -5.94 5.66
C ARG A 345 -14.66 -6.11 5.40
N PRO A 346 -13.79 -5.75 6.36
CA PRO A 346 -12.37 -6.09 6.28
C PRO A 346 -12.13 -7.60 6.22
N ARG A 347 -11.02 -8.01 5.61
CA ARG A 347 -10.62 -9.43 5.51
C ARG A 347 -10.58 -10.15 6.87
N LEU A 348 -10.01 -9.50 7.90
CA LEU A 348 -9.87 -10.02 9.26
C LEU A 348 -11.06 -9.67 10.16
N SER A 349 -12.25 -9.54 9.57
CA SER A 349 -13.50 -9.15 10.23
C SER A 349 -13.81 -9.99 11.48
N TRP A 350 -13.57 -11.30 11.41
CA TRP A 350 -13.78 -12.20 12.56
C TRP A 350 -12.87 -11.88 13.74
N ASP A 351 -11.58 -11.64 13.48
CA ASP A 351 -10.62 -11.28 14.52
C ASP A 351 -11.00 -9.95 15.18
N TYR A 352 -11.40 -8.96 14.35
CA TYR A 352 -11.88 -7.67 14.84
C TYR A 352 -13.13 -7.81 15.71
N LEU A 353 -14.05 -8.71 15.35
CA LEU A 353 -15.21 -8.99 16.18
C LEU A 353 -14.83 -9.59 17.54
N ARG A 354 -13.82 -10.47 17.60
CA ARG A 354 -13.30 -10.98 18.88
C ARG A 354 -12.78 -9.85 19.79
N ALA A 355 -12.11 -8.85 19.23
CA ALA A 355 -11.68 -7.67 19.98
C ALA A 355 -12.85 -6.80 20.46
N LEU A 356 -13.88 -6.60 19.61
CA LEU A 356 -15.09 -5.85 19.96
C LEU A 356 -15.90 -6.52 21.07
N ARG A 357 -15.89 -7.86 21.15
CA ARG A 357 -16.64 -8.62 22.17
C ARG A 357 -16.21 -8.29 23.60
N VAL A 358 -14.92 -8.02 23.81
CA VAL A 358 -14.33 -7.75 25.14
C VAL A 358 -14.14 -6.27 25.45
N ALA A 359 -14.46 -5.38 24.52
CA ALA A 359 -14.36 -3.93 24.69
C ALA A 359 -15.57 -3.34 25.43
N GLU A 360 -15.41 -2.12 25.95
CA GLU A 360 -16.40 -1.45 26.83
C GLU A 360 -17.74 -1.12 26.15
N GLY A 361 -17.82 -1.19 24.82
CA GLY A 361 -19.02 -0.86 24.06
C GLY A 361 -19.02 0.58 23.55
N GLY A 362 -20.14 1.01 22.97
CA GLY A 362 -20.25 2.32 22.32
C GLY A 362 -21.16 2.25 21.10
N ARG A 363 -20.94 3.10 20.11
CA ARG A 363 -21.59 2.98 18.80
C ARG A 363 -20.64 2.30 17.83
N LEU A 364 -21.15 1.31 17.09
CA LEU A 364 -20.41 0.56 16.09
C LEU A 364 -21.04 0.75 14.71
N LEU A 365 -20.26 1.27 13.77
CA LEU A 365 -20.65 1.42 12.37
C LEU A 365 -19.99 0.32 11.54
N VAL A 366 -20.79 -0.45 10.82
CA VAL A 366 -20.32 -1.57 9.97
C VAL A 366 -21.01 -1.58 8.61
N PRO A 367 -20.38 -2.15 7.58
CA PRO A 367 -21.00 -2.36 6.28
C PRO A 367 -22.09 -3.46 6.33
N PRO A 368 -23.03 -3.48 5.36
CA PRO A 368 -24.10 -4.47 5.32
C PRO A 368 -23.63 -5.93 5.27
N ASP A 369 -22.50 -6.19 4.63
CA ASP A 369 -21.94 -7.55 4.48
C ASP A 369 -21.26 -8.08 5.76
N PHE A 370 -21.25 -7.30 6.85
CA PHE A 370 -20.79 -7.73 8.19
C PHE A 370 -21.93 -8.29 9.06
N GLN A 371 -23.19 -8.17 8.61
CA GLN A 371 -24.36 -8.66 9.34
C GLN A 371 -24.28 -10.16 9.70
N PRO A 372 -23.80 -11.07 8.82
CA PRO A 372 -23.73 -12.49 9.16
C PRO A 372 -22.82 -12.77 10.37
N GLU A 373 -21.66 -12.11 10.49
CA GLU A 373 -20.80 -12.24 11.67
C GLU A 373 -21.46 -11.70 12.94
N LEU A 374 -22.20 -10.59 12.83
CA LEU A 374 -22.95 -10.05 13.97
C LEU A 374 -24.06 -11.00 14.40
N ARG A 375 -24.82 -11.54 13.45
CA ARG A 375 -25.87 -12.54 13.74
C ARG A 375 -25.31 -13.76 14.47
N ALA A 376 -24.08 -14.16 14.16
CA ALA A 376 -23.40 -15.25 14.85
C ALA A 376 -23.18 -15.00 16.35
N MET A 377 -23.20 -13.75 16.84
CA MET A 377 -23.10 -13.46 18.27
C MET A 377 -24.24 -14.10 19.08
N ILE A 378 -25.44 -14.22 18.49
CA ILE A 378 -26.56 -14.91 19.13
C ILE A 378 -26.31 -16.41 19.22
N ALA A 379 -25.79 -17.03 18.15
CA ALA A 379 -25.45 -18.45 18.13
C ALA A 379 -24.30 -18.79 19.09
N LEU A 380 -23.41 -17.81 19.35
CA LEU A 380 -22.32 -17.90 20.32
C LEU A 380 -22.73 -17.56 21.75
N GLU A 381 -24.03 -17.39 22.01
CA GLU A 381 -24.58 -17.06 23.33
C GLU A 381 -24.05 -15.73 23.91
N ASP A 382 -23.73 -14.75 23.05
CA ASP A 382 -23.33 -13.39 23.44
C ASP A 382 -24.31 -12.33 22.89
N PRO A 383 -25.64 -12.44 23.15
CA PRO A 383 -26.60 -11.42 22.73
C PRO A 383 -26.38 -10.07 23.45
N ALA A 384 -25.71 -10.09 24.60
CA ALA A 384 -25.32 -8.88 25.33
C ALA A 384 -24.40 -7.96 24.53
N PHE A 385 -23.74 -8.47 23.49
CA PHE A 385 -23.01 -7.65 22.52
C PHE A 385 -23.87 -6.47 22.02
N PHE A 386 -25.15 -6.69 21.73
CA PHE A 386 -26.03 -5.66 21.18
C PHE A 386 -26.51 -4.64 22.21
N LEU A 387 -26.45 -4.94 23.51
CA LEU A 387 -26.66 -3.93 24.55
C LEU A 387 -25.38 -3.16 24.87
N ARG A 388 -24.20 -3.78 24.71
CA ARG A 388 -22.91 -3.10 24.82
C ARG A 388 -22.66 -2.16 23.64
N TRP A 389 -23.02 -2.59 22.43
CA TRP A 389 -22.80 -1.85 21.19
C TRP A 389 -24.12 -1.43 20.54
N GLU A 390 -24.29 -0.13 20.32
CA GLU A 390 -25.27 0.37 19.35
C GLU A 390 -24.70 0.17 17.93
N VAL A 391 -25.00 -0.98 17.35
CA VAL A 391 -24.63 -1.35 15.98
C VAL A 391 -25.59 -0.71 14.96
N LEU A 392 -25.05 0.12 14.07
CA LEU A 392 -25.74 0.69 12.92
C LEU A 392 -25.07 0.24 11.61
N ILE A 393 -25.89 -0.14 10.63
CA ILE A 393 -25.40 -0.52 9.30
C ILE A 393 -25.20 0.75 8.46
N ALA A 394 -23.96 0.98 8.00
CA ALA A 394 -23.61 2.06 7.10
C ALA A 394 -23.44 1.52 5.67
N SER A 395 -24.38 1.82 4.79
CA SER A 395 -24.38 1.35 3.38
C SER A 395 -23.38 2.09 2.49
N SER A 396 -22.93 3.28 2.90
CA SER A 396 -21.95 4.09 2.18
C SER A 396 -21.09 4.90 3.15
N LEU A 397 -19.98 5.45 2.65
CA LEU A 397 -19.12 6.32 3.45
C LEU A 397 -19.84 7.61 3.87
N GLU A 398 -20.73 8.14 3.04
CA GLU A 398 -21.51 9.34 3.38
C GLU A 398 -22.45 9.09 4.57
N VAL A 399 -23.11 7.93 4.58
CA VAL A 399 -23.93 7.49 5.72
C VAL A 399 -23.05 7.29 6.95
N ALA A 400 -21.91 6.60 6.81
CA ALA A 400 -20.96 6.41 7.91
C ALA A 400 -20.48 7.75 8.49
N LEU A 401 -20.17 8.73 7.64
CA LEU A 401 -19.77 10.07 8.07
C LEU A 401 -20.89 10.78 8.81
N SER A 402 -22.13 10.72 8.31
CA SER A 402 -23.27 11.31 9.01
C SER A 402 -23.38 10.74 10.43
N LEU A 403 -23.41 9.42 10.55
CA LEU A 403 -23.58 8.71 11.82
C LEU A 403 -22.38 8.82 12.78
N ALA A 404 -21.19 9.11 12.24
CA ALA A 404 -19.97 9.29 13.02
C ALA A 404 -19.70 10.75 13.42
N SER A 405 -20.45 11.72 12.89
CA SER A 405 -20.25 13.14 13.19
C SER A 405 -21.02 13.58 14.43
N SER A 406 -20.51 14.59 15.15
CA SER A 406 -21.09 15.04 16.44
C SER A 406 -22.54 15.51 16.31
N ASP A 407 -22.86 16.25 15.25
CA ASP A 407 -24.20 16.75 14.93
C ASP A 407 -24.71 16.19 13.58
N GLY A 408 -24.24 15.00 13.20
CA GLY A 408 -24.54 14.42 11.89
C GLY A 408 -25.66 13.40 11.86
N ASP A 409 -26.18 12.97 13.01
CA ASP A 409 -27.31 12.05 13.07
C ASP A 409 -28.56 12.71 12.48
N PRO A 410 -29.27 12.06 11.54
CA PRO A 410 -30.62 12.48 11.18
C PRO A 410 -31.53 12.53 12.42
N GLU A 411 -32.51 13.44 12.43
CA GLU A 411 -33.39 13.65 13.59
C GLU A 411 -34.03 12.35 14.09
N GLU A 412 -34.51 11.50 13.18
CA GLU A 412 -35.10 10.20 13.51
C GLU A 412 -34.09 9.26 14.18
N VAL A 413 -32.83 9.27 13.74
CA VAL A 413 -31.76 8.47 14.34
C VAL A 413 -31.44 8.97 15.73
N LEU A 414 -31.33 10.28 15.93
CA LEU A 414 -31.05 10.88 17.23
C LEU A 414 -32.11 10.46 18.28
N LEU A 415 -33.39 10.56 17.92
CA LEU A 415 -34.51 10.17 18.78
C LEU A 415 -34.49 8.67 19.11
N VAL A 416 -34.23 7.84 18.10
CA VAL A 416 -34.14 6.38 18.27
C VAL A 416 -32.92 5.97 19.11
N SER A 417 -31.76 6.59 18.90
CA SER A 417 -30.55 6.33 19.68
C SER A 417 -30.73 6.71 21.15
N GLN A 418 -31.42 7.82 21.44
CA GLN A 418 -31.77 8.19 22.81
C GLN A 418 -32.69 7.15 23.46
N ALA A 419 -33.74 6.75 22.75
CA ALA A 419 -34.64 5.67 23.19
C ALA A 419 -33.91 4.34 23.41
N TYR A 420 -32.95 4.03 22.55
CA TYR A 420 -32.14 2.82 22.65
C TYR A 420 -31.19 2.88 23.85
N SER A 421 -30.63 4.05 24.15
CA SER A 421 -29.79 4.27 25.33
C SER A 421 -30.53 3.96 26.63
N GLU A 422 -31.79 4.34 26.76
CA GLU A 422 -32.62 3.99 27.93
C GLU A 422 -32.80 2.47 28.08
N LEU A 423 -32.97 1.76 26.96
CA LEU A 423 -33.06 0.30 26.93
C LEU A 423 -31.74 -0.37 27.32
N ARG A 424 -30.60 0.19 26.89
CA ARG A 424 -29.26 -0.28 27.30
C ARG A 424 -29.05 -0.13 28.80
N GLU A 425 -29.45 1.00 29.38
CA GLU A 425 -29.36 1.22 30.84
C GLU A 425 -30.24 0.24 31.61
N LEU A 426 -31.48 0.00 31.16
CA LEU A 426 -32.37 -1.00 31.77
C LEU A 426 -31.79 -2.42 31.71
N GLY A 427 -31.01 -2.72 30.67
CA GLY A 427 -30.44 -4.03 30.41
C GLY A 427 -29.10 -4.31 31.10
N ARG A 428 -28.46 -3.33 31.75
CA ARG A 428 -27.11 -3.51 32.36
C ARG A 428 -27.03 -4.67 33.35
N ASP A 429 -28.05 -4.81 34.20
CA ASP A 429 -28.07 -5.80 35.28
C ASP A 429 -29.03 -6.97 35.02
N ARG A 430 -29.47 -7.16 33.77
CA ARG A 430 -30.48 -8.15 33.40
C ARG A 430 -29.94 -9.17 32.42
N ASP A 431 -30.45 -10.39 32.51
CA ASP A 431 -30.25 -11.37 31.44
C ASP A 431 -30.92 -10.87 30.15
N VAL A 432 -30.13 -10.82 29.08
CA VAL A 432 -30.57 -10.26 27.80
C VAL A 432 -31.64 -11.14 27.16
N GLY A 433 -31.56 -12.45 27.33
CA GLY A 433 -32.60 -13.37 26.84
C GLY A 433 -33.95 -13.09 27.49
N GLN A 434 -33.97 -12.93 28.81
CA GLN A 434 -35.18 -12.57 29.57
C GLN A 434 -35.70 -11.16 29.22
N LEU A 435 -34.81 -10.21 28.97
CA LEU A 435 -35.18 -8.86 28.57
C LEU A 435 -35.89 -8.86 27.21
N CYS A 436 -35.35 -9.59 26.24
CA CYS A 436 -35.83 -9.64 24.85
C CYS A 436 -37.19 -10.31 24.66
N VAL A 437 -37.69 -11.05 25.66
CA VAL A 437 -39.04 -11.66 25.63
C VAL A 437 -40.12 -10.77 26.25
N ILE A 438 -39.76 -9.67 26.92
CA ILE A 438 -40.73 -8.76 27.54
C ILE A 438 -41.53 -8.01 26.45
N PRO A 439 -42.89 -8.07 26.44
CA PRO A 439 -43.70 -7.48 25.38
C PRO A 439 -43.44 -5.99 25.14
N ARG A 440 -43.31 -5.19 26.20
CA ARG A 440 -43.03 -3.74 26.10
C ARG A 440 -41.64 -3.45 25.51
N VAL A 441 -40.64 -4.27 25.84
CA VAL A 441 -39.29 -4.13 25.29
C VAL A 441 -39.32 -4.44 23.80
N ARG A 442 -40.01 -5.53 23.41
CA ARG A 442 -40.19 -5.91 22.00
C ARG A 442 -40.91 -4.83 21.20
N GLU A 443 -42.02 -4.29 21.72
CA GLU A 443 -42.77 -3.19 21.09
C GLU A 443 -41.86 -1.97 20.84
N ARG A 444 -41.01 -1.61 21.81
CA ARG A 444 -40.06 -0.50 21.67
C ARG A 444 -38.97 -0.80 20.64
N LEU A 445 -38.43 -2.02 20.63
CA LEU A 445 -37.42 -2.44 19.65
C LEU A 445 -38.02 -2.49 18.23
N ASP A 446 -39.28 -2.90 18.09
CA ASP A 446 -40.01 -2.88 16.83
C ASP A 446 -40.23 -1.45 16.33
N GLU A 447 -40.63 -0.53 17.21
CA GLU A 447 -40.75 0.90 16.86
C GLU A 447 -39.41 1.47 16.37
N ILE A 448 -38.31 1.15 17.06
CA ILE A 448 -36.95 1.53 16.66
C ILE A 448 -36.62 0.98 15.27
N ARG A 449 -36.83 -0.33 15.06
CA ARG A 449 -36.55 -1.00 13.78
C ARG A 449 -37.40 -0.43 12.63
N SER A 450 -38.66 -0.08 12.87
CA SER A 450 -39.53 0.51 11.87
C SER A 450 -39.12 1.92 11.47
N LYS A 451 -38.64 2.75 12.40
CA LYS A 451 -38.16 4.11 12.12
C LYS A 451 -36.76 4.13 11.51
N VAL A 452 -35.86 3.28 12.02
CA VAL A 452 -34.47 3.21 11.59
C VAL A 452 -34.12 1.75 11.23
N PRO A 453 -34.44 1.30 10.00
CA PRO A 453 -34.24 -0.11 9.60
C PRO A 453 -32.78 -0.59 9.63
N PHE A 454 -31.82 0.34 9.56
CA PHE A 454 -30.39 0.06 9.67
C PHE A 454 -29.88 0.02 11.13
N HIS A 455 -30.76 0.18 12.13
CA HIS A 455 -30.44 0.01 13.54
C HIS A 455 -30.37 -1.49 13.91
N TYR A 456 -29.25 -2.12 13.57
CA TYR A 456 -29.10 -3.57 13.59
C TYR A 456 -29.25 -4.20 14.97
N SER A 457 -28.84 -3.49 16.02
CA SER A 457 -28.93 -4.01 17.40
C SER A 457 -30.38 -4.27 17.81
N ALA A 458 -31.31 -3.43 17.36
CA ALA A 458 -32.72 -3.62 17.66
C ALA A 458 -33.28 -4.86 16.97
N THR A 459 -32.89 -5.05 15.69
CA THR A 459 -33.20 -6.27 14.93
C THR A 459 -32.67 -7.52 15.62
N MET A 460 -31.42 -7.51 16.07
CA MET A 460 -30.81 -8.68 16.73
C MET A 460 -31.40 -8.98 18.10
N LEU A 461 -31.76 -7.96 18.88
CA LEU A 461 -32.45 -8.15 20.16
C LEU A 461 -33.87 -8.71 19.96
N LEU A 462 -34.58 -8.31 18.91
CA LEU A 462 -35.87 -8.91 18.54
C LEU A 462 -35.71 -10.38 18.15
N THR A 463 -34.72 -10.69 17.31
CA THR A 463 -34.37 -12.07 16.90
C THR A 463 -33.98 -12.93 18.11
N GLN A 464 -33.25 -12.38 19.09
CA GLN A 464 -32.90 -13.10 20.32
C GLN A 464 -34.13 -13.50 21.13
N GLY A 465 -35.16 -12.64 21.17
CA GLY A 465 -36.40 -12.90 21.89
C GLY A 465 -37.40 -13.80 21.13
N ASP A 466 -37.10 -14.15 19.89
CA ASP A 466 -37.96 -14.99 19.05
C ASP A 466 -37.39 -16.42 18.98
N ALA A 467 -38.06 -17.39 19.58
CA ALA A 467 -37.60 -18.77 19.63
C ALA A 467 -37.51 -19.45 18.26
N ILE A 468 -38.23 -18.95 17.24
CA ILE A 468 -38.23 -19.50 15.88
C ILE A 468 -37.08 -18.89 15.07
N GLU A 469 -36.85 -17.59 15.21
CA GLU A 469 -35.81 -16.89 14.43
C GLU A 469 -34.42 -16.95 15.06
N ARG A 470 -34.32 -17.20 16.37
CA ARG A 470 -33.08 -17.22 17.13
C ARG A 470 -32.08 -18.25 16.54
N PRO A 471 -30.94 -17.83 16.00
CA PRO A 471 -29.96 -18.75 15.43
C PRO A 471 -29.24 -19.51 16.56
N THR A 472 -29.15 -20.83 16.39
CA THR A 472 -28.34 -21.73 17.24
C THR A 472 -27.08 -22.23 16.52
N ARG A 473 -26.95 -21.90 15.24
CA ARG A 473 -25.85 -22.28 14.36
C ARG A 473 -25.40 -21.09 13.54
N VAL A 474 -24.12 -21.09 13.19
CA VAL A 474 -23.55 -20.10 12.26
C VAL A 474 -23.74 -20.54 10.82
N GLU A 475 -23.82 -19.58 9.91
CA GLU A 475 -23.85 -19.82 8.47
C GLU A 475 -22.48 -20.30 7.98
N ARG A 476 -22.43 -21.10 6.89
CA ARG A 476 -21.19 -21.69 6.35
C ARG A 476 -20.10 -20.64 6.13
N GLU A 477 -20.47 -19.47 5.65
CA GLU A 477 -19.51 -18.39 5.41
C GLU A 477 -18.86 -17.85 6.70
N VAL A 478 -19.60 -17.81 7.81
CA VAL A 478 -19.06 -17.42 9.11
C VAL A 478 -18.25 -18.57 9.69
N ALA A 479 -18.70 -19.83 9.55
CA ALA A 479 -17.91 -21.00 9.91
C ALA A 479 -16.55 -21.02 9.20
N ALA A 480 -16.51 -20.70 7.91
CA ALA A 480 -15.28 -20.58 7.14
C ALA A 480 -14.34 -19.51 7.73
N ARG A 481 -14.85 -18.33 8.10
CA ARG A 481 -14.05 -17.25 8.72
C ARG A 481 -13.52 -17.63 10.11
N ILE A 482 -14.34 -18.30 10.91
CA ILE A 482 -13.97 -18.85 12.22
C ILE A 482 -12.82 -19.84 12.06
N LEU A 483 -13.00 -20.86 11.21
CA LEU A 483 -12.04 -21.93 11.01
C LEU A 483 -10.75 -21.42 10.38
N ARG A 484 -10.82 -20.49 9.44
CA ARG A 484 -9.64 -19.80 8.91
C ARG A 484 -8.84 -19.15 10.05
N SER A 485 -9.49 -18.37 10.90
CA SER A 485 -8.83 -17.71 12.04
C SER A 485 -8.19 -18.73 13.00
N ALA A 486 -8.87 -19.85 13.25
CA ALA A 486 -8.35 -20.93 14.12
C ALA A 486 -7.09 -21.61 13.54
N VAL A 487 -6.99 -21.77 12.23
CA VAL A 487 -5.83 -22.40 11.56
C VAL A 487 -4.71 -21.42 11.20
N GLU A 488 -4.87 -20.10 11.41
CA GLU A 488 -3.85 -19.08 11.13
C GLU A 488 -2.46 -19.46 11.70
N PRO A 489 -2.32 -19.98 12.94
CA PRO A 489 -1.03 -20.34 13.50
C PRO A 489 -0.27 -21.41 12.70
N LEU A 490 -0.98 -22.27 11.96
CA LEU A 490 -0.38 -23.30 11.12
C LEU A 490 0.34 -22.71 9.89
N THR A 491 -0.03 -21.50 9.46
CA THR A 491 0.63 -20.80 8.35
C THR A 491 2.10 -20.55 8.66
N ALA A 492 2.40 -20.17 9.90
CA ALA A 492 3.78 -19.96 10.34
C ALA A 492 4.59 -21.27 10.36
N LEU A 493 3.95 -22.39 10.69
CA LEU A 493 4.60 -23.72 10.62
C LEU A 493 4.88 -24.12 9.17
N ALA A 494 3.88 -23.99 8.29
CA ALA A 494 3.99 -24.36 6.87
C ALA A 494 5.02 -23.50 6.11
N GLY A 495 5.29 -22.27 6.57
CA GLY A 495 6.31 -21.39 6.01
C GLY A 495 7.72 -21.57 6.60
N THR A 496 7.88 -22.29 7.71
CA THR A 496 9.17 -22.45 8.40
C THR A 496 9.82 -23.79 8.00
N PRO A 497 11.06 -23.83 7.49
CA PRO A 497 11.73 -25.08 7.14
C PRO A 497 11.65 -26.13 8.25
N LEU A 498 11.38 -27.39 7.89
CA LEU A 498 11.19 -28.48 8.87
C LEU A 498 12.37 -28.60 9.85
N SER A 499 13.60 -28.33 9.41
CA SER A 499 14.79 -28.33 10.27
C SER A 499 14.73 -27.30 11.42
N GLN A 500 14.06 -26.17 11.21
CA GLN A 500 13.96 -25.06 12.18
C GLN A 500 12.75 -25.20 13.13
N LEU A 501 11.84 -26.14 12.86
CA LEU A 501 10.67 -26.39 13.71
C LEU A 501 11.07 -27.20 14.94
N THR A 502 10.72 -26.72 16.13
CA THR A 502 10.96 -27.46 17.38
C THR A 502 9.76 -28.34 17.73
N VAL A 503 10.00 -29.44 18.47
CA VAL A 503 8.94 -30.32 18.99
C VAL A 503 7.90 -29.52 19.76
N LYS A 504 8.36 -28.67 20.70
CA LYS A 504 7.49 -27.82 21.52
C LYS A 504 6.60 -26.93 20.64
N ARG A 505 7.17 -26.27 19.64
CA ARG A 505 6.41 -25.37 18.75
C ARG A 505 5.32 -26.13 17.98
N LEU A 506 5.65 -27.29 17.42
CA LEU A 506 4.69 -28.12 16.67
C LEU A 506 3.52 -28.59 17.53
N LEU A 507 3.82 -29.19 18.69
CA LEU A 507 2.81 -29.70 19.60
C LEU A 507 1.94 -28.58 20.17
N THR A 508 2.55 -27.51 20.70
CA THR A 508 1.79 -26.39 21.28
C THR A 508 0.93 -25.70 20.23
N THR A 509 1.42 -25.50 19.00
CA THR A 509 0.59 -24.90 17.94
C THR A 509 -0.55 -25.83 17.52
N GLY A 510 -0.31 -27.14 17.39
CA GLY A 510 -1.36 -28.12 17.10
C GLY A 510 -2.45 -28.12 18.17
N ASP A 511 -2.06 -28.22 19.45
CA ASP A 511 -2.96 -28.23 20.60
C ASP A 511 -3.81 -26.95 20.68
N VAL A 512 -3.18 -25.77 20.51
CA VAL A 512 -3.88 -24.47 20.55
C VAL A 512 -4.85 -24.33 19.38
N THR A 513 -4.45 -24.71 18.16
CA THR A 513 -5.34 -24.68 17.00
C THR A 513 -6.52 -25.63 17.19
N LYS A 514 -6.28 -26.85 17.67
CA LYS A 514 -7.34 -27.83 17.95
C LYS A 514 -8.32 -27.31 19.00
N ALA A 515 -7.82 -26.75 20.11
CA ALA A 515 -8.66 -26.20 21.16
C ALA A 515 -9.55 -25.04 20.65
N GLU A 516 -9.04 -24.18 19.78
CA GLU A 516 -9.83 -23.10 19.18
C GLU A 516 -10.89 -23.65 18.20
N ILE A 517 -10.59 -24.70 17.44
CA ILE A 517 -11.58 -25.37 16.58
C ILE A 517 -12.69 -26.00 17.43
N ASP A 518 -12.32 -26.77 18.47
CA ASP A 518 -13.25 -27.44 19.38
C ASP A 518 -14.18 -26.46 20.08
N ARG A 519 -13.68 -25.26 20.40
CA ARG A 519 -14.48 -24.18 21.00
C ARG A 519 -15.67 -23.77 20.12
N PHE A 520 -15.52 -23.78 18.79
CA PHE A 520 -16.57 -23.36 17.85
C PHE A 520 -17.29 -24.51 17.16
N ALA A 521 -16.79 -25.74 17.26
CA ALA A 521 -17.45 -26.93 16.71
C ALA A 521 -18.95 -27.04 17.10
N PRO A 522 -19.38 -26.71 18.35
CA PRO A 522 -20.79 -26.81 18.73
C PRO A 522 -21.73 -25.87 18.00
N VAL A 523 -21.24 -24.76 17.43
CA VAL A 523 -22.08 -23.78 16.71
C VAL A 523 -22.03 -23.94 15.20
N ILE A 524 -21.11 -24.76 14.68
CA ILE A 524 -21.02 -25.07 13.25
C ILE A 524 -22.15 -26.04 12.87
N SER A 525 -22.75 -25.83 11.71
CA SER A 525 -23.84 -26.66 11.20
C SER A 525 -23.36 -28.09 10.90
N PRO A 526 -24.17 -29.14 11.17
CA PRO A 526 -23.87 -30.51 10.74
C PRO A 526 -23.65 -30.67 9.23
N LYS A 527 -24.16 -29.75 8.41
CA LYS A 527 -23.96 -29.75 6.95
C LYS A 527 -22.56 -29.28 6.54
N ASP A 528 -21.87 -28.56 7.42
CA ASP A 528 -20.53 -27.98 7.19
C ASP A 528 -19.42 -28.78 7.90
N GLN A 529 -19.67 -30.07 8.10
CA GLN A 529 -18.72 -30.99 8.74
C GLN A 529 -17.48 -31.27 7.88
N ASP A 530 -17.55 -31.03 6.58
CA ASP A 530 -16.43 -31.13 5.66
C ASP A 530 -15.31 -30.14 6.04
N ILE A 531 -15.62 -28.86 6.18
CA ILE A 531 -14.63 -27.83 6.54
C ILE A 531 -14.16 -27.97 7.98
N LEU A 532 -15.02 -28.40 8.90
CA LEU A 532 -14.67 -28.65 10.30
C LEU A 532 -13.67 -29.82 10.44
N LYS A 533 -13.95 -30.94 9.77
CA LYS A 533 -13.06 -32.11 9.78
C LYS A 533 -11.71 -31.78 9.16
N GLU A 534 -11.67 -31.01 8.08
CA GLU A 534 -10.41 -30.60 7.48
C GLU A 534 -9.57 -29.73 8.42
N ALA A 535 -10.18 -28.78 9.13
CA ALA A 535 -9.50 -27.98 10.14
C ALA A 535 -8.90 -28.85 11.26
N HIS A 536 -9.64 -29.85 11.76
CA HIS A 536 -9.13 -30.80 12.75
C HIS A 536 -7.94 -31.62 12.23
N ASN A 537 -8.04 -32.13 11.00
CA ASN A 537 -6.97 -32.88 10.36
C ASN A 537 -5.68 -32.06 10.24
N LEU A 538 -5.78 -30.75 9.99
CA LEU A 538 -4.63 -29.85 9.92
C LEU A 538 -3.96 -29.68 11.28
N ALA A 539 -4.74 -29.54 12.35
CA ALA A 539 -4.21 -29.48 13.72
C ALA A 539 -3.50 -30.80 14.10
N GLU A 540 -4.12 -31.94 13.79
CA GLU A 540 -3.55 -33.27 14.03
C GLU A 540 -2.25 -33.51 13.24
N LEU A 541 -2.14 -32.99 12.01
CA LEU A 541 -0.91 -33.06 11.24
C LEU A 541 0.25 -32.30 11.91
N ALA A 542 -0.03 -31.15 12.54
CA ALA A 542 0.97 -30.42 13.30
C ALA A 542 1.41 -31.20 14.55
N GLU A 543 0.47 -31.82 15.27
CA GLU A 543 0.78 -32.70 16.40
C GLU A 543 1.60 -33.93 15.96
N THR A 544 1.21 -34.58 14.85
CA THR A 544 1.90 -35.72 14.24
C THR A 544 3.35 -35.38 13.89
N LEU A 545 3.58 -34.19 13.34
CA LEU A 545 4.95 -33.70 13.07
C LEU A 545 5.75 -33.51 14.36
N GLY A 546 5.11 -32.97 15.41
CA GLY A 546 5.74 -32.78 16.71
C GLY A 546 6.13 -34.11 17.36
N GLN A 547 5.21 -35.08 17.35
CA GLN A 547 5.46 -36.45 17.82
C GLN A 547 6.54 -37.14 16.99
N GLY A 548 6.48 -37.03 15.66
CA GLY A 548 7.49 -37.58 14.78
C GLY A 548 8.88 -37.03 15.03
N LYS A 549 9.02 -35.73 15.32
CA LYS A 549 10.32 -35.16 15.74
C LYS A 549 10.83 -35.66 17.08
N ARG A 550 9.93 -36.03 18.00
CA ARG A 550 10.28 -36.49 19.34
C ARG A 550 10.63 -37.98 19.36
N ASP A 551 9.80 -38.78 18.70
CA ASP A 551 9.74 -40.23 18.84
C ASP A 551 10.13 -40.97 17.54
N GLY A 552 10.46 -40.24 16.47
CA GLY A 552 10.76 -40.80 15.16
C GLY A 552 12.09 -41.55 15.08
N THR A 553 12.15 -42.53 14.19
CA THR A 553 13.34 -43.36 13.96
C THR A 553 14.13 -42.87 12.76
N LEU A 554 15.45 -42.71 12.89
CA LEU A 554 16.32 -42.32 11.77
C LEU A 554 16.59 -43.53 10.86
N ARG A 555 16.28 -43.41 9.57
CA ARG A 555 16.58 -44.40 8.52
C ARG A 555 17.17 -43.67 7.33
N GLU A 556 18.36 -44.08 6.88
CA GLU A 556 19.04 -43.51 5.69
C GLU A 556 19.20 -41.98 5.72
N GLY A 557 19.37 -41.39 6.92
CA GLY A 557 19.54 -39.95 7.09
C GLY A 557 18.22 -39.16 7.16
N GLU A 558 17.06 -39.82 7.03
CA GLU A 558 15.74 -39.22 7.19
C GLU A 558 15.02 -39.73 8.44
N LEU A 559 14.24 -38.86 9.07
CA LEU A 559 13.45 -39.22 10.25
C LEU A 559 12.10 -39.81 9.82
N TYR A 560 11.73 -40.97 10.33
CA TYR A 560 10.47 -41.65 10.03
C TYR A 560 9.52 -41.65 11.23
N TYR A 561 8.22 -41.47 10.97
CA TYR A 561 7.15 -41.61 11.96
C TYR A 561 5.90 -42.21 11.31
N LEU A 562 5.33 -43.25 11.94
CA LEU A 562 4.22 -44.05 11.38
C LEU A 562 4.54 -44.57 9.97
N ASP A 563 5.74 -45.14 9.81
CA ASP A 563 6.28 -45.71 8.56
C ASP A 563 6.36 -44.75 7.36
N LEU A 564 6.25 -43.44 7.60
CA LEU A 564 6.41 -42.41 6.58
C LEU A 564 7.56 -41.46 6.94
N PRO A 565 8.31 -40.95 5.95
CA PRO A 565 9.26 -39.86 6.18
C PRO A 565 8.56 -38.64 6.78
N LEU A 566 9.20 -37.99 7.75
CA LEU A 566 8.67 -36.78 8.38
C LEU A 566 8.49 -35.64 7.36
N THR A 567 9.31 -35.62 6.31
CA THR A 567 9.19 -34.73 5.15
C THR A 567 7.85 -34.91 4.43
N THR A 568 7.33 -36.13 4.32
CA THR A 568 6.01 -36.42 3.74
C THR A 568 4.88 -35.83 4.60
N HIS A 569 4.94 -35.97 5.93
CA HIS A 569 3.96 -35.34 6.82
C HIS A 569 3.99 -33.81 6.70
N TYR A 570 5.19 -33.23 6.56
CA TYR A 570 5.36 -31.78 6.42
C TYR A 570 4.79 -31.26 5.09
N GLN A 571 5.07 -31.95 3.99
CA GLN A 571 4.48 -31.65 2.68
C GLN A 571 2.95 -31.80 2.69
N ARG A 572 2.40 -32.79 3.41
CA ARG A 572 0.95 -32.95 3.61
C ARG A 572 0.35 -31.76 4.35
N LEU A 573 0.97 -31.30 5.43
CA LEU A 573 0.53 -30.09 6.14
C LEU A 573 0.50 -28.88 5.19
N GLN A 574 1.61 -28.63 4.46
CA GLN A 574 1.70 -27.48 3.54
C GLN A 574 0.63 -27.52 2.42
N SER A 575 0.49 -28.67 1.77
CA SER A 575 -0.44 -28.85 0.64
C SER A 575 -1.91 -28.82 1.07
N ARG A 576 -2.26 -29.50 2.18
CA ARG A 576 -3.63 -29.47 2.72
C ARG A 576 -4.00 -28.11 3.26
N LEU A 577 -3.10 -27.43 3.99
CA LEU A 577 -3.36 -26.08 4.46
C LEU A 577 -3.59 -25.12 3.29
N SER A 578 -2.78 -25.20 2.23
CA SER A 578 -2.99 -24.38 1.03
C SER A 578 -4.33 -24.67 0.36
N THR A 579 -4.71 -25.94 0.22
CA THR A 579 -6.01 -26.33 -0.37
C THR A 579 -7.18 -25.86 0.50
N PHE A 580 -7.07 -26.00 1.82
CA PHE A 580 -8.09 -25.55 2.76
C PHE A 580 -8.28 -24.04 2.69
N LEU A 581 -7.20 -23.25 2.74
CA LEU A 581 -7.29 -21.79 2.59
C LEU A 581 -7.91 -21.38 1.23
N LYS A 582 -7.62 -22.13 0.15
CA LYS A 582 -8.27 -21.93 -1.15
C LYS A 582 -9.77 -22.19 -1.12
N GLU A 583 -10.19 -23.24 -0.43
CA GLU A 583 -11.60 -23.57 -0.26
C GLU A 583 -12.35 -22.51 0.56
N LEU A 584 -11.69 -21.91 1.55
CA LEU A 584 -12.27 -20.84 2.39
C LEU A 584 -12.22 -19.46 1.73
N ALA A 585 -11.34 -19.23 0.75
CA ALA A 585 -11.11 -17.95 0.09
C ALA A 585 -12.38 -17.21 -0.39
N PRO A 586 -13.40 -17.88 -0.99
CA PRO A 586 -14.65 -17.22 -1.38
C PRO A 586 -15.37 -16.54 -0.21
N PHE A 587 -15.18 -17.03 1.02
CA PHE A 587 -15.81 -16.51 2.22
C PHE A 587 -14.91 -15.56 3.00
N THR A 588 -13.59 -15.61 2.82
CA THR A 588 -12.62 -14.82 3.60
C THR A 588 -12.07 -13.61 2.85
N LYS A 589 -12.30 -13.51 1.53
CA LYS A 589 -11.70 -12.51 0.63
C LYS A 589 -10.18 -12.64 0.51
N GLU A 590 -9.62 -13.84 0.74
CA GLU A 590 -8.20 -14.10 0.52
C GLU A 590 -7.88 -14.17 -0.97
N THR A 591 -6.84 -13.45 -1.40
CA THR A 591 -6.25 -13.60 -2.73
C THR A 591 -5.35 -14.83 -2.74
N VAL A 592 -5.83 -15.90 -3.37
CA VAL A 592 -5.03 -17.10 -3.59
C VAL A 592 -4.12 -16.85 -4.80
N PRO A 593 -2.79 -17.02 -4.69
CA PRO A 593 -1.91 -17.06 -5.85
C PRO A 593 -2.33 -18.21 -6.78
N ALA A 594 -2.57 -17.92 -8.05
CA ALA A 594 -2.80 -18.95 -9.06
C ALA A 594 -1.68 -19.99 -9.00
N ALA A 595 -2.03 -21.28 -9.01
CA ALA A 595 -1.04 -22.35 -9.02
C ALA A 595 -0.11 -22.15 -10.22
N ALA A 596 1.20 -22.16 -9.99
CA ALA A 596 2.16 -22.18 -11.09
C ALA A 596 1.81 -23.34 -12.03
N PRO A 597 1.79 -23.14 -13.35
CA PRO A 597 1.51 -24.22 -14.29
C PRO A 597 2.53 -25.34 -14.05
N ALA A 598 2.03 -26.58 -13.98
CA ALA A 598 2.88 -27.75 -13.83
C ALA A 598 3.94 -27.76 -14.94
N PRO A 599 5.20 -28.12 -14.65
CA PRO A 599 6.23 -28.17 -15.68
C PRO A 599 5.89 -29.23 -16.73
N GLY A 600 5.50 -28.74 -17.91
CA GLY A 600 5.68 -29.38 -19.22
C GLY A 600 5.03 -30.75 -19.46
N THR A 601 3.77 -30.76 -19.89
CA THR A 601 3.35 -31.73 -20.93
C THR A 601 3.56 -31.06 -22.28
N GLY A 602 4.78 -31.15 -22.79
CA GLY A 602 5.08 -30.75 -24.17
C GLY A 602 4.31 -31.66 -25.13
N ASN A 603 3.38 -31.09 -25.89
CA ASN A 603 2.90 -31.74 -27.10
C ASN A 603 4.02 -31.70 -28.15
N PRO A 604 4.29 -32.80 -28.87
CA PRO A 604 5.29 -32.79 -29.94
C PRO A 604 4.80 -31.90 -31.10
N PRO A 605 5.72 -31.32 -31.87
CA PRO A 605 5.37 -30.50 -33.02
C PRO A 605 4.73 -31.39 -34.09
N ASN A 606 3.51 -31.06 -34.49
CA ASN A 606 2.90 -31.64 -35.68
C ASN A 606 3.68 -31.19 -36.91
N ALA A 607 4.28 -32.16 -37.60
CA ALA A 607 4.73 -32.03 -38.97
C ALA A 607 3.54 -32.26 -39.90
N ASN A 608 3.05 -31.18 -40.51
CA ASN A 608 2.60 -31.03 -41.90
C ASN A 608 1.65 -29.83 -42.04
#